data_AF-A0A8S8YHN1-F1
#
_entry.id   AF-A0A8S8YHN1-F1
#
_cell.length_a   1.000
_cell.length_b   1.000
_cell.length_c   1.000
_cell.angle_alpha   90.00
_cell.angle_beta   90.00
_cell.angle_gamma   90.00
#
_symmetry.space_group_name_H-M   'P 1'
#
loop_
_entity.id
_entity.type
_entity.pdbx_description
1 polymer ?
#
loop_
_entity_poly.entity_id
_entity_poly.type
_entity_poly.pdbx_seq_one_letter_code
_entity_poly.pdbx_strand_id
1 'polypeptide(L)'
;MAAKKKKQVTLHVPSAPFRPGDKASFAPFENEPGDLSRPDPVNCTASETTDHAYGLVRVLDFEGKASGPWNPDLTPDELREGLEHMVRMRIFDDRMMKMQRTGKLSFYMRSYGEEAVAIAQTMALETQDWIFPTYRQPGAQFVRGRDMVSMINHCIGNEEDNVKGRQMPVHYTYREGRFISVSSPVGTQFSQAVGVAMASQYKALDECCITWIGDGSSAEGDYHYALNFASVFKPPVILNIVNNQWANFTQLTLQVVTQHSLQED
;
A
#
# COMPACT_ATOMS: atom_id res chain seq x y z
N MET A 1 -27.34 -9.49 53.19
CA MET A 1 -26.27 -9.57 52.17
C MET A 1 -26.83 -9.08 50.85
N ALA A 2 -26.42 -7.91 50.37
CA ALA A 2 -26.89 -7.38 49.10
C ALA A 2 -26.17 -8.11 47.95
N ALA A 3 -26.94 -8.75 47.06
CA ALA A 3 -26.40 -9.38 45.86
C ALA A 3 -25.75 -8.31 44.98
N LYS A 4 -24.43 -8.38 44.78
CA LYS A 4 -23.72 -7.56 43.78
C LYS A 4 -24.37 -7.81 42.42
N LYS A 5 -25.03 -6.80 41.85
CA LYS A 5 -25.49 -6.83 40.45
C LYS A 5 -24.28 -7.15 39.56
N LYS A 6 -24.30 -8.29 38.86
CA LYS A 6 -23.28 -8.61 37.84
C LYS A 6 -23.34 -7.51 36.77
N LYS A 7 -22.22 -6.80 36.55
CA LYS A 7 -22.08 -5.84 35.44
C LYS A 7 -22.36 -6.63 34.15
N GLN A 8 -23.38 -6.21 33.41
CA GLN A 8 -23.76 -6.83 32.15
C GLN A 8 -22.65 -6.50 31.14
N VAL A 9 -21.90 -7.50 30.71
CA VAL A 9 -20.86 -7.33 29.70
C VAL A 9 -21.56 -7.24 28.34
N THR A 10 -21.42 -6.11 27.67
CA THR A 10 -21.95 -5.87 26.32
C THR A 10 -20.84 -6.00 25.29
N LEU A 11 -21.13 -6.67 24.17
CA LEU A 11 -20.21 -6.71 23.04
C LEU A 11 -20.10 -5.31 22.43
N HIS A 12 -18.89 -4.76 22.39
CA HIS A 12 -18.61 -3.53 21.66
C HIS A 12 -18.43 -3.85 20.17
N VAL A 13 -19.24 -3.21 19.33
CA VAL A 13 -19.11 -3.27 17.86
C VAL A 13 -18.86 -1.84 17.39
N PRO A 14 -17.66 -1.53 16.85
CA PRO A 14 -17.36 -0.20 16.32
C PRO A 14 -18.35 0.17 15.21
N SER A 15 -18.47 1.45 14.90
CA SER A 15 -19.30 1.92 13.80
C SER A 15 -18.60 3.03 13.05
N ALA A 16 -18.77 3.05 11.73
CA ALA A 16 -18.25 4.16 10.92
C ALA A 16 -18.86 5.49 11.43
N PRO A 17 -18.03 6.55 11.56
CA PRO A 17 -18.48 7.82 12.13
C PRO A 17 -19.54 8.52 11.26
N PHE A 18 -19.56 8.21 9.96
CA PHE A 18 -20.52 8.77 9.00
C PHE A 18 -21.08 7.66 8.10
N ARG A 19 -22.34 7.80 7.70
CA ARG A 19 -23.10 6.88 6.84
C ARG A 19 -23.68 7.63 5.63
N PRO A 20 -24.19 6.91 4.60
CA PRO A 20 -24.85 7.55 3.46
C PRO A 20 -25.99 8.48 3.91
N GLY A 21 -25.87 9.77 3.60
CA GLY A 21 -26.80 10.81 4.06
C GLY A 21 -26.17 11.79 5.07
N ASP A 22 -25.09 11.39 5.74
CA ASP A 22 -24.37 12.26 6.67
C ASP A 22 -23.37 13.15 5.93
N LYS A 23 -23.06 14.31 6.52
CA LYS A 23 -21.94 15.14 6.08
C LYS A 23 -20.65 14.61 6.71
N ALA A 24 -19.84 13.91 5.92
CA ALA A 24 -18.53 13.46 6.38
C ALA A 24 -17.64 14.64 6.80
N SER A 25 -16.93 14.47 7.92
CA SER A 25 -15.87 15.38 8.35
C SER A 25 -14.67 14.56 8.79
N PHE A 26 -13.47 14.98 8.43
CA PHE A 26 -12.24 14.38 8.90
C PHE A 26 -11.62 15.30 9.95
N ALA A 27 -10.88 14.73 10.90
CA ALA A 27 -10.06 15.54 11.80
C ALA A 27 -9.14 16.43 10.94
N PRO A 28 -8.95 17.70 11.31
CA PRO A 28 -7.99 18.54 10.62
C PRO A 28 -6.61 17.86 10.65
N PHE A 29 -5.88 17.96 9.54
CA PHE A 29 -4.50 17.53 9.51
C PHE A 29 -3.69 18.51 10.37
N GLU A 30 -3.25 18.05 11.53
CA GLU A 30 -2.45 18.86 12.47
C GLU A 30 -0.95 18.81 12.14
N ASN A 31 -0.52 17.90 11.26
CA ASN A 31 0.88 17.69 10.94
C ASN A 31 1.39 18.61 9.82
N GLU A 32 2.49 19.28 10.11
CA GLU A 32 3.20 20.19 9.22
C GLU A 32 4.53 19.59 8.74
N PRO A 33 5.05 20.03 7.58
CA PRO A 33 6.38 19.62 7.14
C PRO A 33 7.45 19.99 8.17
N GLY A 34 8.22 18.98 8.60
CA GLY A 34 9.29 19.15 9.59
C GLY A 34 8.95 18.74 11.03
N ASP A 35 7.69 18.40 11.33
CA ASP A 35 7.29 17.91 12.65
C ASP A 35 8.06 16.66 13.09
N LEU A 36 8.38 15.78 12.12
CA LEU A 36 9.17 14.58 12.35
C LEU A 36 10.56 14.73 11.75
N SER A 37 11.58 14.45 12.57
CA SER A 37 12.97 14.41 12.13
C SER A 37 13.19 13.29 11.10
N ARG A 38 14.26 13.40 10.29
CA ARG A 38 14.70 12.32 9.41
C ARG A 38 15.85 11.57 10.10
N PRO A 39 15.60 10.38 10.68
CA PRO A 39 16.66 9.62 11.32
C PRO A 39 17.64 9.08 10.27
N ASP A 40 18.85 8.74 10.71
CA ASP A 40 19.85 8.11 9.85
C ASP A 40 19.38 6.71 9.45
N PRO A 41 19.15 6.43 8.16
CA PRO A 41 18.52 5.18 7.74
C PRO A 41 19.37 3.93 8.02
N VAL A 42 20.68 4.07 8.24
CA VAL A 42 21.60 2.96 8.49
C VAL A 42 21.68 2.62 9.97
N ASN A 43 21.66 3.64 10.83
CA ASN A 43 21.92 3.51 12.26
C ASN A 43 20.66 3.65 13.13
N CYS A 44 19.52 3.99 12.53
CA CYS A 44 18.26 4.17 13.25
C CYS A 44 17.81 2.87 13.94
N THR A 45 17.38 3.03 15.19
CA THR A 45 16.78 2.00 16.02
C THR A 45 15.25 2.10 15.99
N ALA A 46 14.55 0.98 16.22
CA ALA A 46 13.09 0.98 16.25
C ALA A 46 12.49 1.97 17.27
N SER A 47 13.16 2.19 18.41
CA SER A 47 12.73 3.15 19.43
C SER A 47 12.74 4.60 18.94
N GLU A 48 13.68 4.97 18.08
CA GLU A 48 13.77 6.33 17.52
C GLU A 48 12.66 6.62 16.51
N THR A 49 11.96 5.59 16.03
CA THR A 49 10.81 5.71 15.11
C THR A 49 9.45 5.66 15.81
N THR A 50 9.42 5.67 17.15
CA THR A 50 8.15 5.59 17.89
C THR A 50 7.22 6.76 17.56
N ASP A 51 7.74 7.99 17.53
CA ASP A 51 6.95 9.17 17.20
C ASP A 51 6.48 9.14 15.73
N HIS A 52 7.30 8.61 14.81
CA HIS A 52 6.92 8.43 13.41
C HIS A 52 5.77 7.46 13.21
N ALA A 53 5.60 6.48 14.12
CA ALA A 53 4.48 5.53 14.06
C ALA A 53 3.12 6.18 14.41
N TYR A 54 3.14 7.32 15.11
CA TYR A 54 1.94 8.06 15.51
C TYR A 54 1.77 9.42 14.83
N GLY A 55 2.83 9.94 14.20
CA GLY A 55 2.80 11.18 13.41
C GLY A 55 2.63 10.94 11.91
N LEU A 56 2.87 11.99 11.13
CA LEU A 56 2.82 11.95 9.67
C LEU A 56 4.07 12.62 9.08
N VAL A 57 4.85 11.86 8.31
CA VAL A 57 5.93 12.44 7.50
C VAL A 57 5.32 13.15 6.31
N ARG A 58 5.57 14.45 6.21
CA ARG A 58 5.03 15.33 5.16
C ARG A 58 6.13 16.28 4.66
N VAL A 59 6.13 16.54 3.35
CA VAL A 59 7.09 17.46 2.69
C VAL A 59 6.41 18.69 2.11
N LEU A 60 5.27 18.50 1.44
CA LEU A 60 4.50 19.60 0.84
C LEU A 60 3.47 20.14 1.83
N ASP A 61 3.47 21.45 2.07
CA ASP A 61 2.40 22.14 2.81
C ASP A 61 1.10 22.25 1.99
N PHE A 62 0.09 22.98 2.49
CA PHE A 62 -1.20 23.11 1.80
C PHE A 62 -1.14 24.05 0.58
N GLU A 63 -0.11 24.89 0.53
CA GLU A 63 0.22 25.79 -0.58
C GLU A 63 1.09 25.11 -1.64
N GLY A 64 1.55 23.88 -1.38
CA GLY A 64 2.38 23.07 -2.29
C GLY A 64 3.86 23.39 -2.24
N LYS A 65 4.34 24.05 -1.18
CA LYS A 65 5.77 24.34 -0.97
C LYS A 65 6.43 23.20 -0.22
N ALA A 66 7.55 22.72 -0.74
CA ALA A 66 8.37 21.70 -0.10
C ALA A 66 9.21 22.29 1.04
N SER A 67 9.26 21.60 2.18
CA SER A 67 10.13 21.95 3.30
C SER A 67 10.38 20.75 4.25
N GLY A 68 11.19 20.96 5.29
CA GLY A 68 11.54 19.95 6.28
C GLY A 68 12.69 19.02 5.86
N PRO A 69 13.18 18.18 6.78
CA PRO A 69 14.34 17.32 6.58
C PRO A 69 14.06 16.13 5.64
N TRP A 70 12.79 15.86 5.34
CA TRP A 70 12.34 14.80 4.44
C TRP A 70 12.26 15.24 2.97
N ASN A 71 12.48 16.52 2.66
CA ASN A 71 12.58 16.99 1.29
C ASN A 71 13.77 16.27 0.59
N PRO A 72 13.54 15.48 -0.48
CA PRO A 72 14.60 14.74 -1.16
C PRO A 72 15.39 15.59 -2.17
N ASP A 73 15.01 16.86 -2.35
CA ASP A 73 15.61 17.78 -3.34
C ASP A 73 15.57 17.22 -4.78
N LEU A 74 14.45 16.57 -5.13
CA LEU A 74 14.20 16.03 -6.46
C LEU A 74 14.22 17.14 -7.51
N THR A 75 14.80 16.83 -8.67
CA THR A 75 14.81 17.71 -9.82
C THR A 75 13.40 17.86 -10.41
N PRO A 76 13.11 18.97 -11.11
CA PRO A 76 11.84 19.13 -11.83
C PRO A 76 11.56 18.01 -12.84
N ASP A 77 12.59 17.42 -13.44
CA ASP A 77 12.42 16.34 -14.42
C ASP A 77 11.97 15.03 -13.75
N GLU A 78 12.55 14.67 -12.61
CA GLU A 78 12.10 13.51 -11.80
C GLU A 78 10.65 13.69 -11.33
N LEU A 79 10.29 14.91 -10.89
CA LEU A 79 8.92 15.22 -10.50
C LEU A 79 7.93 15.11 -11.68
N ARG A 80 8.35 15.54 -12.88
CA ARG A 80 7.55 15.42 -14.10
C ARG A 80 7.37 13.97 -14.52
N GLU A 81 8.40 13.15 -14.41
CA GLU A 81 8.32 11.70 -14.68
C GLU A 81 7.33 11.02 -13.72
N GLY A 82 7.42 11.29 -12.42
CA GLY A 82 6.47 10.77 -11.44
C GLY A 82 5.03 11.21 -11.73
N LEU A 83 4.83 12.49 -12.09
CA LEU A 83 3.52 13.01 -12.50
C LEU A 83 3.00 12.32 -13.77
N GLU A 84 3.87 12.10 -14.77
CA GLU A 84 3.50 11.40 -15.99
C GLU A 84 3.00 9.98 -15.68
N HIS A 85 3.72 9.23 -14.85
CA HIS A 85 3.29 7.90 -14.42
C HIS A 85 1.95 7.92 -13.67
N MET A 86 1.75 8.88 -12.75
CA MET A 86 0.49 8.99 -12.00
C MET A 86 -0.70 9.31 -12.93
N VAL A 87 -0.52 10.25 -13.85
CA VAL A 87 -1.55 10.62 -14.84
C VAL A 87 -1.83 9.46 -15.79
N ARG A 88 -0.78 8.77 -16.26
CA ARG A 88 -0.90 7.57 -17.10
C ARG A 88 -1.72 6.49 -16.40
N MET A 89 -1.45 6.22 -15.12
CA MET A 89 -2.20 5.26 -14.31
C MET A 89 -3.67 5.66 -14.18
N ARG A 90 -3.96 6.92 -13.86
CA ARG A 90 -5.33 7.40 -13.76
C ARG A 90 -6.11 7.27 -15.07
N ILE A 91 -5.49 7.62 -16.20
CA ILE A 91 -6.08 7.50 -17.53
C ILE A 91 -6.32 6.01 -17.88
N PHE A 92 -5.36 5.14 -17.57
CA PHE A 92 -5.47 3.70 -17.77
C PHE A 92 -6.67 3.14 -16.99
N ASP A 93 -6.77 3.45 -15.70
CA ASP A 93 -7.87 3.05 -14.82
C ASP A 93 -9.23 3.46 -15.38
N ASP A 94 -9.36 4.72 -15.84
CA ASP A 94 -10.60 5.23 -16.40
C ASP A 94 -11.01 4.52 -17.70
N ARG A 95 -10.04 4.16 -18.54
CA ARG A 95 -10.30 3.44 -19.80
C ARG A 95 -10.71 1.99 -19.54
N MET A 96 -10.03 1.31 -18.64
CA MET A 96 -10.32 -0.08 -18.31
C MET A 96 -11.66 -0.21 -17.56
N MET A 97 -11.98 0.72 -16.66
CA MET A 97 -13.30 0.76 -16.02
C MET A 97 -14.43 0.98 -17.03
N LYS A 98 -14.22 1.82 -18.05
CA LYS A 98 -15.19 1.96 -19.16
C LYS A 98 -15.36 0.66 -19.94
N MET A 99 -14.27 -0.05 -20.23
CA MET A 99 -14.33 -1.35 -20.90
C MET A 99 -15.11 -2.39 -20.09
N GLN A 100 -14.88 -2.44 -18.77
CA GLN A 100 -15.63 -3.31 -17.86
C GLN A 100 -17.13 -3.01 -17.89
N ARG A 101 -17.53 -1.73 -17.83
CA ARG A 101 -18.95 -1.32 -17.91
C ARG A 101 -19.61 -1.66 -19.24
N THR A 102 -18.84 -1.73 -20.33
CA THR A 102 -19.33 -2.18 -21.64
C THR A 102 -19.31 -3.70 -21.83
N GLY A 103 -18.98 -4.46 -20.80
CA GLY A 103 -18.91 -5.93 -20.85
C GLY A 103 -17.71 -6.49 -21.62
N LYS A 104 -16.72 -5.66 -21.96
CA LYS A 104 -15.49 -6.10 -22.65
C LYS A 104 -14.46 -6.71 -21.70
N LEU A 105 -14.59 -6.44 -20.40
CA LEU A 105 -13.78 -7.03 -19.33
C LEU A 105 -14.71 -7.63 -18.29
N SER A 106 -14.35 -8.78 -17.73
CA SER A 106 -15.13 -9.43 -16.68
C SER A 106 -15.01 -8.70 -15.34
N PHE A 107 -13.81 -8.22 -15.01
CA PHE A 107 -13.50 -7.56 -13.74
C PHE A 107 -12.45 -6.47 -13.95
N TYR A 108 -12.53 -5.40 -13.16
CA TYR A 108 -11.48 -4.40 -13.08
C TYR A 108 -11.55 -3.63 -11.75
N MET A 109 -10.40 -3.25 -11.21
CA MET A 109 -10.29 -2.47 -9.99
C MET A 109 -9.35 -1.30 -10.21
N ARG A 110 -9.73 -0.16 -9.61
CA ARG A 110 -9.01 1.10 -9.73
C ARG A 110 -8.11 1.34 -8.51
N SER A 111 -7.08 2.13 -8.74
CA SER A 111 -6.15 2.67 -7.74
C SER A 111 -6.31 4.19 -7.57
N TYR A 112 -7.52 4.71 -7.84
CA TYR A 112 -7.78 6.15 -7.82
C TYR A 112 -7.52 6.77 -6.45
N GLY A 113 -6.64 7.77 -6.40
CA GLY A 113 -6.20 8.44 -5.18
C GLY A 113 -4.98 7.77 -4.52
N GLU A 114 -4.55 6.60 -5.01
CA GLU A 114 -3.41 5.84 -4.48
C GLU A 114 -2.26 5.78 -5.50
N GLU A 115 -2.34 6.51 -6.63
CA GLU A 115 -1.40 6.39 -7.74
C GLU A 115 0.04 6.68 -7.32
N ALA A 116 0.22 7.71 -6.48
CA ALA A 116 1.54 8.15 -6.02
C ALA A 116 2.28 7.08 -5.21
N VAL A 117 1.57 6.26 -4.43
CA VAL A 117 2.16 5.36 -3.43
C VAL A 117 3.07 4.34 -4.12
N ALA A 118 2.52 3.55 -5.04
CA ALA A 118 3.28 2.52 -5.74
C ALA A 118 4.32 3.12 -6.70
N ILE A 119 3.97 4.21 -7.37
CA ILE A 119 4.80 4.83 -8.41
C ILE A 119 6.06 5.43 -7.76
N ALA A 120 5.90 6.31 -6.77
CA ALA A 120 7.04 6.96 -6.12
C ALA A 120 7.95 5.95 -5.42
N GLN A 121 7.37 4.94 -4.76
CA GLN A 121 8.16 3.89 -4.14
C GLN A 121 8.93 3.06 -5.17
N THR A 122 8.33 2.73 -6.31
CA THR A 122 9.03 1.99 -7.36
C THR A 122 10.11 2.83 -8.05
N MET A 123 9.91 4.14 -8.17
CA MET A 123 10.94 5.06 -8.70
C MET A 123 12.16 5.17 -7.77
N ALA A 124 11.95 5.00 -6.47
CA ALA A 124 13.03 4.99 -5.48
C ALA A 124 13.75 3.63 -5.37
N LEU A 125 13.29 2.60 -6.09
CA LEU A 125 13.89 1.27 -6.08
C LEU A 125 14.81 1.04 -7.26
N GLU A 126 15.82 0.21 -7.04
CA GLU A 126 16.71 -0.25 -8.09
C GLU A 126 16.04 -1.33 -8.94
N THR A 127 16.51 -1.52 -10.17
CA THR A 127 15.88 -2.46 -11.14
C THR A 127 15.90 -3.93 -10.70
N GLN A 128 16.85 -4.29 -9.82
CA GLN A 128 16.96 -5.63 -9.26
C GLN A 128 16.03 -5.90 -8.06
N ASP A 129 15.37 -4.87 -7.52
CA ASP A 129 14.49 -5.05 -6.37
C ASP A 129 13.19 -5.77 -6.75
N TRP A 130 12.78 -6.69 -5.88
CA TRP A 130 11.56 -7.47 -6.06
C TRP A 130 10.32 -6.73 -5.57
N ILE A 131 9.26 -6.78 -6.37
CA ILE A 131 7.99 -6.11 -6.12
C ILE A 131 6.92 -7.17 -5.81
N PHE A 132 6.34 -7.10 -4.62
CA PHE A 132 5.25 -7.94 -4.10
C PHE A 132 3.96 -7.13 -3.91
N PRO A 133 3.19 -6.92 -4.98
CA PRO A 133 2.08 -5.99 -4.98
C PRO A 133 0.78 -6.65 -4.52
N THR A 134 -0.16 -5.82 -4.09
CA THR A 134 -1.57 -6.19 -4.16
C THR A 134 -2.12 -5.87 -5.55
N TYR A 135 -3.40 -6.15 -5.75
CA TYR A 135 -4.15 -5.76 -6.94
C TYR A 135 -4.29 -4.22 -7.15
N ARG A 136 -3.85 -3.37 -6.21
CA ARG A 136 -3.94 -1.90 -6.25
C ARG A 136 -2.65 -1.18 -6.59
N GLN A 137 -1.56 -1.90 -6.89
CA GLN A 137 -0.28 -1.30 -7.30
C GLN A 137 0.11 -1.57 -8.77
N PRO A 138 -0.82 -1.52 -9.76
CA PRO A 138 -0.44 -1.73 -11.16
C PRO A 138 0.51 -0.65 -11.69
N GLY A 139 0.53 0.55 -11.10
CA GLY A 139 1.40 1.66 -11.50
C GLY A 139 2.91 1.36 -11.39
N ALA A 140 3.31 0.45 -10.50
CA ALA A 140 4.71 0.00 -10.39
C ALA A 140 5.22 -0.62 -11.70
N GLN A 141 4.33 -1.22 -12.50
CA GLN A 141 4.70 -1.80 -13.79
C GLN A 141 5.05 -0.74 -14.83
N PHE A 142 4.44 0.45 -14.77
CA PHE A 142 4.80 1.55 -15.67
C PHE A 142 6.19 2.09 -15.40
N VAL A 143 6.57 2.18 -14.12
CA VAL A 143 7.93 2.58 -13.71
C VAL A 143 8.94 1.53 -14.17
N ARG A 144 8.59 0.24 -14.13
CA ARG A 144 9.40 -0.86 -14.68
C ARG A 144 9.35 -0.99 -16.21
N GLY A 145 8.77 -0.02 -16.92
CA GLY A 145 8.76 0.01 -18.38
C GLY A 145 7.81 -1.00 -19.04
N ARG A 146 6.85 -1.59 -18.30
CA ARG A 146 5.86 -2.49 -18.88
C ARG A 146 4.95 -1.73 -19.84
N ASP A 147 4.80 -2.29 -21.03
CA ASP A 147 3.91 -1.74 -22.05
C ASP A 147 2.41 -1.87 -21.65
N MET A 148 1.63 -0.83 -21.97
CA MET A 148 0.20 -0.77 -21.66
C MET A 148 -0.59 -1.84 -22.42
N VAL A 149 -0.22 -2.17 -23.67
CA VAL A 149 -0.92 -3.19 -24.47
C VAL A 149 -0.78 -4.55 -23.79
N SER A 150 0.41 -4.89 -23.28
CA SER A 150 0.60 -6.12 -22.50
C SER A 150 -0.30 -6.19 -21.27
N MET A 151 -0.48 -5.08 -20.54
CA MET A 151 -1.39 -5.03 -19.40
C MET A 151 -2.87 -5.18 -19.82
N ILE A 152 -3.25 -4.58 -20.95
CA ILE A 152 -4.61 -4.70 -21.50
C ILE A 152 -4.89 -6.14 -21.95
N ASN A 153 -3.94 -6.76 -22.65
CA ASN A 153 -4.02 -8.16 -23.10
C ASN A 153 -4.30 -9.09 -21.91
N HIS A 154 -3.59 -8.88 -20.80
CA HIS A 154 -3.83 -9.60 -19.56
C HIS A 154 -5.26 -9.44 -19.03
N CYS A 155 -5.77 -8.20 -18.97
CA CYS A 155 -7.14 -7.97 -18.50
C CYS A 155 -8.21 -8.56 -19.44
N ILE A 156 -7.96 -8.61 -20.74
CA ILE A 156 -8.88 -9.23 -21.71
C ILE A 156 -8.78 -10.76 -21.62
N GLY A 157 -7.62 -11.31 -21.28
CA GLY A 157 -7.34 -12.75 -21.31
C GLY A 157 -7.25 -13.29 -22.74
N ASN A 158 -6.69 -12.51 -23.66
CA ASN A 158 -6.54 -12.89 -25.07
C ASN A 158 -5.32 -13.81 -25.30
N GLU A 159 -5.07 -14.16 -26.56
CA GLU A 159 -3.93 -15.01 -26.95
C GLU A 159 -2.56 -14.41 -26.65
N GLU A 160 -2.48 -13.09 -26.52
CA GLU A 160 -1.26 -12.32 -26.19
C GLU A 160 -1.10 -12.08 -24.67
N ASP A 161 -1.98 -12.64 -23.84
CA ASP A 161 -1.82 -12.62 -22.38
C ASP A 161 -0.64 -13.51 -21.96
N ASN A 162 0.31 -12.94 -21.23
CA ASN A 162 1.50 -13.64 -20.76
C ASN A 162 1.18 -14.79 -19.80
N VAL A 163 0.00 -14.81 -19.18
CA VAL A 163 -0.48 -15.92 -18.35
C VAL A 163 -1.55 -16.78 -19.01
N LYS A 164 -1.82 -16.59 -20.31
CA LYS A 164 -2.70 -17.42 -21.14
C LYS A 164 -4.13 -17.52 -20.59
N GLY A 165 -4.67 -16.43 -20.05
CA GLY A 165 -6.03 -16.35 -19.51
C GLY A 165 -6.25 -17.15 -18.22
N ARG A 166 -5.19 -17.60 -17.55
CA ARG A 166 -5.30 -18.46 -16.35
C ARG A 166 -5.59 -17.69 -15.07
N GLN A 167 -5.34 -16.38 -15.09
CA GLN A 167 -5.54 -15.50 -13.95
C GLN A 167 -6.74 -14.58 -14.19
N MET A 168 -7.34 -14.14 -13.09
CA MET A 168 -8.38 -13.09 -13.15
C MET A 168 -7.76 -11.78 -13.66
N PRO A 169 -8.52 -10.94 -14.39
CA PRO A 169 -8.05 -9.60 -14.72
C PRO A 169 -7.56 -8.85 -13.47
N VAL A 170 -6.52 -8.03 -13.64
CA VAL A 170 -5.81 -7.29 -12.57
C VAL A 170 -4.83 -8.14 -11.74
N HIS A 171 -4.79 -9.47 -11.92
CA HIS A 171 -3.72 -10.30 -11.35
C HIS A 171 -2.48 -10.33 -12.25
N TYR A 172 -1.87 -9.16 -12.43
CA TYR A 172 -0.72 -9.02 -13.28
C TYR A 172 0.49 -9.83 -12.75
N THR A 173 1.35 -10.22 -13.67
CA THR A 173 2.71 -10.72 -13.40
C THR A 173 3.65 -10.19 -14.47
N TYR A 174 4.84 -9.74 -14.09
CA TYR A 174 5.84 -9.22 -15.02
C TYR A 174 7.24 -9.55 -14.50
N ARG A 175 7.78 -10.68 -14.99
CA ARG A 175 9.04 -11.24 -14.50
C ARG A 175 10.21 -10.33 -14.81
N GLU A 176 10.25 -9.74 -16.00
CA GLU A 176 11.34 -8.89 -16.45
C GLU A 176 11.44 -7.61 -15.60
N GLY A 177 10.31 -7.06 -15.16
CA GLY A 177 10.25 -5.95 -14.21
C GLY A 177 10.24 -6.36 -12.74
N ARG A 178 10.53 -7.62 -12.42
CA ARG A 178 10.54 -8.20 -11.05
C ARG A 178 9.25 -7.98 -10.26
N PHE A 179 8.12 -7.95 -10.96
CA PHE A 179 6.78 -7.86 -10.40
C PHE A 179 6.20 -9.28 -10.26
N ILE A 180 6.09 -9.76 -9.02
CA ILE A 180 5.59 -11.11 -8.74
C ILE A 180 4.12 -11.25 -9.20
N SER A 181 3.69 -12.49 -9.42
CA SER A 181 2.27 -12.74 -9.74
C SER A 181 1.39 -12.35 -8.57
N VAL A 182 0.44 -11.45 -8.84
CA VAL A 182 -0.61 -11.11 -7.88
C VAL A 182 -1.53 -12.32 -7.68
N SER A 183 -2.05 -12.45 -6.45
CA SER A 183 -3.01 -13.49 -6.05
C SER A 183 -4.25 -12.89 -5.39
N SER A 184 -5.40 -13.57 -5.46
CA SER A 184 -6.62 -13.15 -4.76
C SER A 184 -6.53 -13.21 -3.23
N PRO A 185 -5.93 -14.26 -2.62
CA PRO A 185 -5.82 -14.33 -1.17
C PRO A 185 -5.03 -13.14 -0.64
N VAL A 186 -5.68 -12.34 0.21
CA VAL A 186 -5.11 -11.13 0.78
C VAL A 186 -4.03 -11.46 1.81
N GLY A 187 -3.04 -10.58 1.93
CA GLY A 187 -1.97 -10.68 2.93
C GLY A 187 -0.85 -11.68 2.61
N THR A 188 -1.12 -12.74 1.85
CA THR A 188 -0.16 -13.83 1.58
C THR A 188 1.17 -13.38 0.98
N GLN A 189 1.17 -12.38 0.11
CA GLN A 189 2.38 -11.83 -0.50
C GLN A 189 3.32 -11.16 0.51
N PHE A 190 2.78 -10.71 1.65
CA PHE A 190 3.52 -9.94 2.65
C PHE A 190 4.57 -10.80 3.35
N SER A 191 4.20 -12.02 3.77
CA SER A 191 5.13 -12.99 4.35
C SER A 191 6.06 -13.60 3.29
N GLN A 192 5.57 -13.79 2.07
CA GLN A 192 6.38 -14.27 0.94
C GLN A 192 7.52 -13.30 0.58
N ALA A 193 7.26 -11.99 0.61
CA ALA A 193 8.27 -10.96 0.35
C ALA A 193 9.43 -11.03 1.35
N VAL A 194 9.11 -11.23 2.64
CA VAL A 194 10.11 -11.44 3.70
C VAL A 194 10.94 -12.68 3.42
N GLY A 195 10.30 -13.78 3.01
CA GLY A 195 11.01 -15.01 2.64
C GLY A 195 11.97 -14.84 1.45
N VAL A 196 11.57 -14.08 0.42
CA VAL A 196 12.46 -13.76 -0.71
C VAL A 196 13.59 -12.83 -0.28
N ALA A 197 13.32 -11.82 0.54
CA ALA A 197 14.37 -10.93 1.06
C ALA A 197 15.41 -11.71 1.90
N MET A 198 14.96 -12.67 2.72
CA MET A 198 15.85 -13.58 3.44
C MET A 198 16.71 -14.42 2.47
N ALA A 199 16.14 -14.88 1.36
CA ALA A 199 16.88 -15.63 0.35
C ALA A 199 17.93 -14.75 -0.37
N SER A 200 17.60 -13.49 -0.66
CA SER A 200 18.52 -12.50 -1.24
C SER A 200 19.69 -12.21 -0.31
N GLN A 201 19.42 -12.00 0.97
CA GLN A 201 20.44 -11.83 2.01
C GLN A 201 21.32 -13.09 2.16
N TYR A 202 20.72 -14.28 2.18
CA TYR A 202 21.46 -15.55 2.26
C TYR A 202 22.42 -15.75 1.08
N LYS A 203 22.03 -15.25 -0.11
CA LYS A 203 22.85 -15.30 -1.32
C LYS A 203 23.80 -14.10 -1.46
N ALA A 204 23.84 -13.19 -0.50
CA ALA A 204 24.60 -11.94 -0.55
C ALA A 204 24.36 -11.13 -1.83
N LEU A 205 23.10 -11.04 -2.26
CA LEU A 205 22.68 -10.23 -3.40
C LEU A 205 22.38 -8.80 -2.96
N ASP A 206 22.75 -7.83 -3.80
CA ASP A 206 22.44 -6.41 -3.62
C ASP A 206 21.04 -6.09 -4.15
N GLU A 207 20.02 -6.67 -3.50
CA GLU A 207 18.61 -6.49 -3.85
C GLU A 207 17.76 -6.46 -2.57
N CYS A 208 16.68 -5.69 -2.60
CA CYS A 208 15.66 -5.67 -1.57
C CYS A 208 14.30 -6.15 -2.10
N CYS A 209 13.36 -6.38 -1.19
CA CYS A 209 11.97 -6.65 -1.53
C CYS A 209 11.09 -5.51 -1.03
N ILE A 210 10.15 -5.06 -1.85
CA ILE A 210 9.06 -4.18 -1.44
C ILE A 210 7.74 -4.95 -1.50
N THR A 211 6.89 -4.79 -0.49
CA THR A 211 5.56 -5.38 -0.47
C THR A 211 4.51 -4.42 0.06
N TRP A 212 3.25 -4.62 -0.35
CA TRP A 212 2.12 -3.82 0.11
C TRP A 212 1.04 -4.70 0.72
N ILE A 213 0.30 -4.14 1.67
CA ILE A 213 -0.94 -4.69 2.20
C ILE A 213 -1.91 -3.54 2.46
N GLY A 214 -3.22 -3.78 2.35
CA GLY A 214 -4.23 -2.78 2.73
C GLY A 214 -4.46 -2.76 4.25
N ASP A 215 -5.08 -1.69 4.75
CA ASP A 215 -5.57 -1.59 6.13
C ASP A 215 -6.36 -2.82 6.56
N GLY A 216 -7.36 -3.25 5.77
CA GLY A 216 -8.17 -4.42 6.14
C GLY A 216 -7.41 -5.72 6.16
N SER A 217 -6.43 -5.85 5.27
CA SER A 217 -5.60 -7.04 5.19
C SER A 217 -4.54 -7.09 6.30
N SER A 218 -4.31 -5.99 7.04
CA SER A 218 -3.46 -6.02 8.24
C SER A 218 -4.03 -6.91 9.37
N ALA A 219 -5.33 -7.23 9.32
CA ALA A 219 -5.97 -8.18 10.23
C ALA A 219 -5.70 -9.65 9.88
N GLU A 220 -5.09 -9.94 8.72
CA GLU A 220 -4.73 -11.30 8.31
C GLU A 220 -3.51 -11.81 9.06
N GLY A 221 -3.43 -13.13 9.30
CA GLY A 221 -2.32 -13.73 10.05
C GLY A 221 -0.94 -13.49 9.40
N ASP A 222 -0.89 -13.46 8.07
CA ASP A 222 0.34 -13.22 7.30
C ASP A 222 0.98 -11.86 7.59
N TYR A 223 0.19 -10.84 7.96
CA TYR A 223 0.72 -9.56 8.41
C TYR A 223 1.62 -9.73 9.65
N HIS A 224 1.09 -10.43 10.67
CA HIS A 224 1.84 -10.68 11.90
C HIS A 224 3.07 -11.56 11.65
N TYR A 225 2.93 -12.59 10.81
CA TYR A 225 4.04 -13.47 10.47
C TYR A 225 5.17 -12.71 9.77
N ALA A 226 4.85 -11.85 8.81
CA ALA A 226 5.84 -11.04 8.12
C ALA A 226 6.60 -10.12 9.08
N LEU A 227 5.90 -9.39 9.97
CA LEU A 227 6.54 -8.51 10.95
C LEU A 227 7.45 -9.29 11.90
N ASN A 228 6.96 -10.42 12.40
CA ASN A 228 7.74 -11.26 13.32
C ASN A 228 9.03 -11.76 12.63
N PHE A 229 8.93 -12.34 11.44
CA PHE A 229 10.10 -12.82 10.69
C PHE A 229 11.04 -11.69 10.30
N ALA A 230 10.51 -10.54 9.84
CA ALA A 230 11.34 -9.39 9.50
C ALA A 230 12.11 -8.87 10.73
N SER A 231 11.48 -8.83 11.92
CA SER A 231 12.14 -8.39 13.15
C SER A 231 13.25 -9.34 13.62
N VAL A 232 13.05 -10.65 13.45
CA VAL A 232 14.00 -11.68 13.90
C VAL A 232 15.18 -11.80 12.95
N PHE A 233 14.91 -11.90 11.64
CA PHE A 233 15.94 -12.19 10.64
C PHE A 233 16.55 -10.94 10.01
N LYS A 234 15.92 -9.78 10.20
CA LYS A 234 16.35 -8.48 9.66
C LYS A 234 16.69 -8.52 8.15
N PRO A 235 15.82 -9.10 7.29
CA PRO A 235 16.06 -9.12 5.86
C PRO A 235 15.84 -7.74 5.22
N PRO A 236 16.41 -7.49 4.02
CA PRO A 236 16.23 -6.22 3.29
C PRO A 236 14.83 -6.14 2.68
N VAL A 237 13.84 -5.74 3.48
CA VAL A 237 12.43 -5.68 3.07
C VAL A 237 11.76 -4.37 3.49
N ILE A 238 10.96 -3.80 2.59
CA ILE A 238 10.10 -2.64 2.83
C ILE A 238 8.65 -3.12 2.94
N LEU A 239 8.09 -3.01 4.14
CA LEU A 239 6.76 -3.49 4.50
C LEU A 239 5.76 -2.32 4.49
N ASN A 240 4.99 -2.19 3.41
CA ASN A 240 4.07 -1.05 3.25
C ASN A 240 2.63 -1.42 3.63
N ILE A 241 2.01 -0.56 4.43
CA ILE A 241 0.57 -0.61 4.71
C ILE A 241 -0.08 0.57 4.01
N VAL A 242 -0.99 0.30 3.08
CA VAL A 242 -1.76 1.32 2.37
C VAL A 242 -3.07 1.54 3.09
N ASN A 243 -3.10 2.55 3.95
CA ASN A 243 -4.30 2.93 4.70
C ASN A 243 -5.14 3.95 3.91
N ASN A 244 -6.04 3.45 3.07
CA ASN A 244 -7.04 4.27 2.36
C ASN A 244 -8.37 4.41 3.13
N GLN A 245 -8.37 4.10 4.43
CA GLN A 245 -9.48 4.18 5.39
C GLN A 245 -10.58 3.12 5.24
N TRP A 246 -10.54 2.27 4.20
CA TRP A 246 -11.63 1.36 3.87
C TRP A 246 -11.17 0.02 3.29
N ALA A 247 -11.70 -1.08 3.82
CA ALA A 247 -11.67 -2.39 3.21
C ALA A 247 -13.05 -2.77 2.68
N ASN A 248 -13.27 -2.54 1.39
CA ASN A 248 -14.58 -2.67 0.73
C ASN A 248 -15.64 -1.78 1.42
N PHE A 249 -16.47 -2.36 2.31
CA PHE A 249 -17.53 -1.65 3.04
C PHE A 249 -17.19 -1.42 4.52
N THR A 250 -16.05 -1.94 4.98
CA THR A 250 -15.61 -1.89 6.37
C THR A 250 -14.67 -0.72 6.56
N GLN A 251 -15.07 0.26 7.38
CA GLN A 251 -14.22 1.40 7.73
C GLN A 251 -13.10 0.99 8.69
N LEU A 252 -11.95 1.67 8.65
CA LEU A 252 -10.77 1.36 9.47
C LEU A 252 -11.07 1.08 10.97
N THR A 253 -11.97 1.84 11.58
CA THR A 253 -12.33 1.69 13.01
C THR A 253 -12.94 0.32 13.36
N LEU A 254 -13.49 -0.38 12.36
CA LEU A 254 -14.05 -1.72 12.50
C LEU A 254 -12.99 -2.82 12.33
N GLN A 255 -11.77 -2.48 11.90
CA GLN A 255 -10.73 -3.44 11.54
C GLN A 255 -9.62 -3.51 12.59
N VAL A 256 -9.20 -2.35 13.12
CA VAL A 256 -8.10 -2.22 14.09
C VAL A 256 -8.48 -1.19 15.14
N VAL A 257 -8.07 -1.38 16.39
CA VAL A 257 -8.23 -0.36 17.44
C VAL A 257 -7.34 0.83 17.09
N THR A 258 -7.94 1.91 16.61
CA THR A 258 -7.28 3.20 16.39
C THR A 258 -7.28 4.00 17.70
N GLN A 259 -6.17 4.64 18.09
CA GLN A 259 -6.03 5.35 19.38
C GLN A 259 -7.15 6.37 19.71
N HIS A 260 -7.90 6.87 18.73
CA HIS A 260 -9.07 7.71 18.99
C HIS A 260 -10.16 7.05 19.85
N SER A 261 -10.19 5.72 19.99
CA SER A 261 -11.10 5.01 20.89
C SER A 261 -10.54 4.77 22.30
N LEU A 262 -9.31 5.23 22.60
CA LEU A 262 -8.70 5.14 23.94
C LEU A 262 -8.91 6.39 24.80
N GLN A 263 -9.66 7.38 24.31
CA GLN A 263 -10.16 8.49 25.13
C GLN A 263 -11.67 8.37 25.25
N GLU A 264 -12.12 7.71 26.32
CA GLU A 264 -13.33 7.97 27.12
C GLU A 264 -13.64 6.70 27.95
N ASP A 265 -12.99 6.63 29.12
CA ASP A 265 -13.49 5.90 30.30
C ASP A 265 -13.96 6.93 31.35
#